data_AF-A0A9X2ADQ4-F1
#
_entry.id   AF-A0A9X2ADQ4-F1
#
_cell.length_a   1.000
_cell.length_b   1.000
_cell.length_c   1.000
_cell.angle_alpha   90.00
_cell.angle_beta   90.00
_cell.angle_gamma   90.00
#
_symmetry.space_group_name_H-M   'P 1'
#
loop_
_entity.id
_entity.type
_entity.pdbx_description
1 polymer ?
#
loop_
_entity_poly.entity_id
_entity_poly.type
_entity_poly.pdbx_seq_one_letter_code
_entity_poly.pdbx_strand_id
1 'polypeptide(L)'
;MRLPAAAGPLLLGLSLLAACNQTPPATAPAATKPVVPGPDLATLTDSAAPAALLAYGRQYPGSEVLVKTRLGNIRVRLYDDTPIHKANFLLLARKGVFDETMFNRVVKDFAVQGGQTYGARTIRLKRYRLPPEIRPNHFHQKGALGMARYDDEQNPGRLSSNTDFYFVVGEKLAPNQSQAMAGRKLTPAQVQAYAKVGGVPSLDGQYTVFGEVIEGQDVVDKISNQPVESDKWPVEDIKMKVEVVK
;
A
#
# COMPACT_ATOMS: atom_id res chain seq x y z
N MET A 1 -8.42 77.17 -40.00
CA MET A 1 -9.49 77.61 -40.91
C MET A 1 -10.15 76.36 -41.49
N ARG A 2 -11.45 76.18 -41.21
CA ARG A 2 -12.44 75.26 -41.85
C ARG A 2 -12.34 73.73 -41.65
N LEU A 3 -13.17 73.23 -40.73
CA LEU A 3 -14.16 72.15 -40.97
C LEU A 3 -15.31 72.67 -41.87
N PRO A 4 -16.31 71.88 -42.34
CA PRO A 4 -16.48 70.40 -42.42
C PRO A 4 -17.05 69.91 -43.79
N ALA A 5 -17.30 68.60 -43.95
CA ALA A 5 -18.40 68.10 -44.79
C ALA A 5 -19.01 66.81 -44.21
N ALA A 6 -20.29 66.93 -43.86
CA ALA A 6 -21.32 65.92 -43.57
C ALA A 6 -21.69 65.11 -44.84
N ALA A 7 -22.59 64.13 -44.92
CA ALA A 7 -23.26 63.13 -44.08
C ALA A 7 -24.15 62.33 -45.07
N GLY A 8 -24.45 61.06 -44.79
CA GLY A 8 -25.40 60.24 -45.57
C GLY A 8 -25.82 58.99 -44.78
N PRO A 9 -27.05 58.49 -44.93
CA PRO A 9 -27.97 58.34 -43.80
C PRO A 9 -28.10 56.94 -43.18
N LEU A 10 -28.65 56.97 -41.96
CA LEU A 10 -29.22 55.92 -41.13
C LEU A 10 -30.19 54.99 -41.88
N LEU A 11 -30.05 53.68 -41.65
CA LEU A 11 -31.15 52.72 -41.69
C LEU A 11 -31.11 51.90 -40.39
N LEU A 12 -32.08 52.17 -39.51
CA LEU A 12 -32.36 51.37 -38.31
C LEU A 12 -32.92 50.01 -38.75
N GLY A 13 -32.12 48.96 -38.63
CA GLY A 13 -32.59 47.59 -38.60
C GLY A 13 -32.92 47.18 -37.16
N LEU A 14 -34.22 47.13 -36.85
CA LEU A 14 -34.75 46.61 -35.59
C LEU A 14 -34.74 45.07 -35.66
N SER A 15 -33.80 44.40 -35.01
CA SER A 15 -33.84 42.94 -34.81
C SER A 15 -33.96 42.63 -33.32
N LEU A 16 -35.17 42.24 -32.90
CA LEU A 16 -35.47 41.69 -31.59
C LEU A 16 -34.80 40.31 -31.39
N LEU A 17 -34.17 40.17 -30.22
CA LEU A 17 -34.13 39.01 -29.32
C LEU A 17 -34.05 37.59 -29.91
N ALA A 18 -32.93 36.91 -29.62
CA ALA A 18 -32.95 35.57 -29.02
C ALA A 18 -31.60 35.30 -28.32
N ALA A 19 -31.56 35.55 -27.01
CA ALA A 19 -30.49 35.02 -26.16
C ALA A 19 -30.67 33.50 -26.05
N CYS A 20 -29.84 32.75 -26.77
CA CYS A 20 -29.78 31.30 -26.60
C CYS A 20 -29.01 31.00 -25.29
N ASN A 21 -29.76 30.73 -24.23
CA ASN A 21 -29.26 30.05 -23.03
C ASN A 21 -28.79 28.64 -23.44
N GLN A 22 -27.50 28.45 -23.68
CA GLN A 22 -26.91 27.12 -23.81
C GLN A 22 -26.55 26.64 -22.40
N THR A 23 -27.41 25.76 -21.88
CA THR A 23 -27.12 24.95 -20.69
C THR A 23 -25.84 24.15 -20.95
N PRO A 24 -24.87 24.11 -20.02
CA PRO A 24 -23.70 23.25 -20.14
C PRO A 24 -24.16 21.80 -20.34
N PRO A 25 -23.48 20.99 -21.18
CA PRO A 25 -23.82 19.59 -21.33
C PRO A 25 -23.76 18.90 -19.97
N ALA A 26 -24.80 18.14 -19.65
CA ALA A 26 -24.90 17.37 -18.43
C ALA A 26 -23.65 16.50 -18.27
N THR A 27 -22.95 16.67 -17.15
CA THR A 27 -21.84 15.81 -16.75
C THR A 27 -22.33 14.36 -16.83
N ALA A 28 -21.67 13.54 -17.64
CA ALA A 28 -21.97 12.11 -17.71
C ALA A 28 -21.99 11.55 -16.27
N PRO A 29 -23.00 10.73 -15.89
CA PRO A 29 -23.02 10.13 -14.57
C PRO A 29 -21.70 9.39 -14.36
N ALA A 30 -20.97 9.77 -13.31
CA ALA A 30 -19.73 9.09 -12.94
C ALA A 30 -20.03 7.59 -12.86
N ALA A 31 -19.33 6.79 -13.67
CA ALA A 31 -19.47 5.34 -13.64
C ALA A 31 -19.33 4.88 -12.18
N THR A 32 -20.40 4.31 -11.62
CA THR A 32 -20.38 3.78 -10.26
C THR A 32 -19.31 2.70 -10.23
N LYS A 33 -18.19 2.96 -9.52
CA LYS A 33 -17.14 1.95 -9.33
C LYS A 33 -17.81 0.67 -8.83
N PRO A 34 -17.49 -0.52 -9.39
CA PRO A 34 -18.07 -1.77 -8.93
C PRO A 34 -17.90 -1.91 -7.42
N VAL A 35 -18.99 -2.21 -6.70
CA VAL A 35 -18.93 -2.43 -5.26
C VAL A 35 -18.15 -3.72 -5.03
N VAL A 36 -16.95 -3.60 -4.46
CA VAL A 36 -16.09 -4.74 -4.14
C VAL A 36 -16.69 -5.50 -2.95
N PRO A 37 -17.09 -6.78 -3.12
CA PRO A 37 -17.68 -7.57 -2.05
C PRO A 37 -16.73 -7.76 -0.87
N GLY A 38 -17.28 -8.25 0.26
CA GLY A 38 -16.53 -8.54 1.48
C GLY A 38 -16.99 -7.70 2.68
N PRO A 39 -16.36 -7.87 3.85
CA PRO A 39 -16.77 -7.19 5.07
C PRO A 39 -16.68 -5.66 4.90
N ASP A 40 -17.53 -4.97 5.64
CA ASP A 40 -17.51 -3.51 5.71
C ASP A 40 -16.32 -3.05 6.57
N LEU A 41 -15.40 -2.34 5.92
CA LEU A 41 -14.19 -1.80 6.53
C LEU A 41 -14.48 -0.75 7.59
N ALA A 42 -15.64 -0.09 7.55
CA ALA A 42 -16.02 0.92 8.54
C ALA A 42 -16.46 0.31 9.88
N THR A 43 -16.84 -0.98 9.89
CA THR A 43 -17.41 -1.66 11.07
C THR A 43 -16.56 -2.82 11.57
N LEU A 44 -15.56 -3.28 10.81
CA LEU A 44 -14.69 -4.37 11.21
C LEU A 44 -13.90 -4.06 12.50
N THR A 45 -13.81 -5.04 13.39
CA THR A 45 -13.13 -4.95 14.70
C THR A 45 -12.07 -6.03 14.83
N ASP A 46 -11.16 -5.88 15.79
CA ASP A 46 -10.13 -6.89 16.10
C ASP A 46 -10.72 -8.29 16.34
N SER A 47 -11.87 -8.39 17.01
CA SER A 47 -12.54 -9.66 17.31
C SER A 47 -13.25 -10.29 16.11
N ALA A 48 -13.82 -9.47 15.22
CA ALA A 48 -14.56 -9.95 14.05
C ALA A 48 -13.65 -10.17 12.82
N ALA A 49 -12.52 -9.47 12.74
CA ALA A 49 -11.62 -9.50 11.59
C ALA A 49 -11.18 -10.92 11.20
N PRO A 50 -10.71 -11.79 12.11
CA PRO A 50 -10.24 -13.12 11.73
C PRO A 50 -11.30 -13.95 10.97
N ALA A 51 -12.50 -14.08 11.54
CA ALA A 51 -13.56 -14.89 10.95
C ALA A 51 -14.05 -14.29 9.61
N ALA A 52 -14.24 -12.97 9.56
CA ALA A 52 -14.70 -12.28 8.36
C ALA A 52 -13.67 -12.36 7.21
N LEU A 53 -12.38 -12.20 7.52
CA LEU A 53 -11.29 -12.28 6.55
C LEU A 53 -11.08 -13.71 6.05
N LEU A 54 -11.17 -14.72 6.92
CA LEU A 54 -11.11 -16.11 6.50
C LEU A 54 -12.29 -16.51 5.60
N ALA A 55 -13.49 -16.00 5.85
CA ALA A 55 -14.64 -16.21 4.97
C ALA A 55 -14.42 -15.51 3.63
N TYR A 56 -13.99 -14.25 3.66
CA TYR A 56 -13.67 -13.46 2.46
C TYR A 56 -12.61 -14.14 1.58
N GLY A 57 -11.49 -14.57 2.16
CA GLY A 57 -10.38 -15.19 1.43
C GLY A 57 -10.75 -16.51 0.76
N ARG A 58 -11.69 -17.28 1.32
CA ARG A 58 -12.23 -18.50 0.69
C ARG A 58 -13.11 -18.18 -0.53
N GLN A 59 -13.91 -17.13 -0.45
CA GLN A 59 -14.83 -16.75 -1.52
C GLN A 59 -14.11 -15.98 -2.65
N TYR A 60 -13.10 -15.18 -2.30
CA TYR A 60 -12.36 -14.32 -3.22
C TYR A 60 -10.86 -14.60 -3.13
N PRO A 61 -10.41 -15.77 -3.61
CA PRO A 61 -9.01 -16.15 -3.53
C PRO A 61 -8.12 -15.20 -4.37
N GLY A 62 -6.84 -15.24 -4.09
CA GLY A 62 -5.79 -14.59 -4.89
C GLY A 62 -4.45 -15.02 -4.31
N SER A 63 -3.41 -15.16 -5.12
CA SER A 63 -2.08 -15.56 -4.69
C SER A 63 -1.03 -14.48 -4.93
N GLU A 64 -1.32 -13.49 -5.77
CA GLU A 64 -0.35 -12.48 -6.16
C GLU A 64 -0.95 -11.08 -6.30
N VAL A 65 -0.14 -10.09 -5.97
CA VAL A 65 -0.46 -8.67 -6.11
C VAL A 65 0.65 -7.94 -6.86
N LEU A 66 0.29 -6.88 -7.56
CA LEU A 66 1.20 -5.96 -8.24
C LEU A 66 1.10 -4.59 -7.57
N VAL A 67 2.18 -4.17 -6.91
CA VAL A 67 2.33 -2.84 -6.34
C VAL A 67 2.98 -1.94 -7.39
N LYS A 68 2.24 -0.97 -7.90
CA LYS A 68 2.70 -0.02 -8.92
C LYS A 68 3.12 1.29 -8.26
N THR A 69 4.28 1.81 -8.64
CA THR A 69 4.82 3.09 -8.14
C THR A 69 5.45 3.88 -9.28
N ARG A 70 5.80 5.16 -9.03
CA ARG A 70 6.60 5.96 -9.96
C ARG A 70 8.00 5.39 -10.24
N LEU A 71 8.50 4.49 -9.38
CA LEU A 71 9.82 3.87 -9.48
C LEU A 71 9.80 2.49 -10.17
N GLY A 72 8.62 2.00 -10.53
CA GLY A 72 8.40 0.70 -11.16
C GLY A 72 7.37 -0.15 -10.42
N ASN A 73 7.27 -1.41 -10.86
CA ASN A 73 6.32 -2.38 -10.33
C ASN A 73 7.02 -3.41 -9.44
N ILE A 74 6.34 -3.82 -8.37
CA ILE A 74 6.78 -4.89 -7.47
C ILE A 74 5.70 -5.96 -7.50
N ARG A 75 6.04 -7.15 -7.98
CA ARG A 75 5.13 -8.31 -7.96
C ARG A 75 5.41 -9.12 -6.72
N VAL A 76 4.35 -9.43 -5.97
CA VAL A 76 4.44 -10.09 -4.66
C VAL A 76 3.57 -11.35 -4.66
N ARG A 77 4.12 -12.46 -4.17
CA ARG A 77 3.39 -13.68 -3.83
C ARG A 77 2.91 -13.60 -2.37
N LEU A 78 1.67 -14.01 -2.11
CA LEU A 78 1.07 -14.09 -0.77
C LEU A 78 0.94 -15.54 -0.30
N TYR A 79 1.34 -15.83 0.93
CA TYR A 79 1.41 -17.19 1.47
C TYR A 79 0.07 -17.72 1.99
N ASP A 80 -0.26 -18.97 1.63
CA ASP A 80 -1.52 -19.63 2.00
C ASP A 80 -1.65 -20.01 3.48
N ASP A 81 -0.52 -20.24 4.16
CA ASP A 81 -0.47 -20.54 5.60
C ASP A 81 -0.49 -19.28 6.48
N THR A 82 -0.69 -18.09 5.89
CA THR A 82 -1.01 -16.83 6.57
C THR A 82 -2.36 -16.26 6.08
N PRO A 83 -3.45 -17.05 6.17
CA PRO A 83 -4.69 -16.76 5.46
C PRO A 83 -5.38 -15.47 5.90
N ILE A 84 -5.23 -15.03 7.16
CA ILE A 84 -5.84 -13.79 7.64
C ILE A 84 -5.14 -12.58 7.03
N HIS A 85 -3.80 -12.54 7.08
CA HIS A 85 -3.03 -11.43 6.50
C HIS A 85 -3.19 -11.37 4.98
N LYS A 86 -3.13 -12.54 4.33
CA LYS A 86 -3.38 -12.68 2.90
C LYS A 86 -4.76 -12.13 2.51
N ALA A 87 -5.82 -12.59 3.18
CA ALA A 87 -7.18 -12.13 2.89
C ALA A 87 -7.37 -10.63 3.16
N ASN A 88 -6.76 -10.11 4.24
CA ASN A 88 -6.76 -8.68 4.54
C ASN A 88 -6.11 -7.88 3.41
N PHE A 89 -4.91 -8.27 2.97
CA PHE A 89 -4.20 -7.56 1.93
C PHE A 89 -4.97 -7.56 0.60
N LEU A 90 -5.56 -8.71 0.21
CA LEU A 90 -6.41 -8.82 -0.97
C LEU A 90 -7.67 -7.96 -0.88
N LEU A 91 -8.32 -7.93 0.29
CA LEU A 91 -9.52 -7.12 0.53
C LEU A 91 -9.21 -5.63 0.35
N LEU A 92 -8.15 -5.15 1.01
CA LEU A 92 -7.75 -3.74 0.98
C LEU A 92 -7.27 -3.32 -0.41
N ALA A 93 -6.53 -4.18 -1.12
CA ALA A 93 -6.13 -3.95 -2.52
C ALA A 93 -7.36 -3.80 -3.42
N ARG A 94 -8.31 -4.75 -3.39
CA ARG A 94 -9.51 -4.70 -4.24
C ARG A 94 -10.40 -3.52 -3.91
N LYS A 95 -10.55 -3.18 -2.62
CA LYS A 95 -11.32 -1.99 -2.18
C LYS A 95 -10.62 -0.67 -2.50
N GLY A 96 -9.38 -0.69 -3.02
CA GLY A 96 -8.62 0.50 -3.40
C GLY A 96 -8.03 1.26 -2.20
N VAL A 97 -7.96 0.64 -1.02
CA VAL A 97 -7.46 1.30 0.20
C VAL A 97 -5.99 1.67 0.03
N PHE A 98 -5.19 0.77 -0.55
CA PHE A 98 -3.77 1.05 -0.77
C PHE A 98 -3.53 2.12 -1.85
N ASP A 99 -4.48 2.35 -2.75
CA ASP A 99 -4.38 3.38 -3.80
C ASP A 99 -4.37 4.80 -3.21
N GLU A 100 -4.82 4.95 -1.97
CA GLU A 100 -4.78 6.20 -1.20
C GLU A 100 -3.54 6.34 -0.31
N THR A 101 -2.63 5.35 -0.35
CA THR A 101 -1.46 5.25 0.53
C THR A 101 -0.14 5.43 -0.22
N MET A 102 0.94 5.54 0.56
CA MET A 102 2.30 5.67 0.07
C MET A 102 3.30 4.91 0.94
N PHE A 103 4.54 4.79 0.45
CA PHE A 103 5.65 4.44 1.32
C PHE A 103 5.96 5.62 2.22
N ASN A 104 5.80 5.41 3.52
CA ASN A 104 5.78 6.47 4.52
C ASN A 104 6.91 6.35 5.55
N ARG A 105 7.77 5.32 5.43
CA ARG A 105 8.99 5.18 6.22
C ARG A 105 10.02 4.33 5.49
N VAL A 106 11.16 4.92 5.18
CA VAL A 106 12.27 4.25 4.49
C VAL A 106 13.50 4.25 5.40
N VAL A 107 13.94 3.06 5.80
CA VAL A 107 15.16 2.87 6.57
C VAL A 107 16.13 2.06 5.73
N LYS A 108 17.18 2.74 5.27
CA LYS A 108 18.23 2.15 4.45
C LYS A 108 18.75 0.87 5.11
N ASP A 109 18.93 -0.17 4.29
CA ASP A 109 19.51 -1.46 4.68
C ASP A 109 18.69 -2.21 5.76
N PHE A 110 17.44 -1.81 5.98
CA PHE A 110 16.50 -2.44 6.91
C PHE A 110 15.19 -2.79 6.20
N ALA A 111 14.32 -1.80 5.96
CA ALA A 111 13.00 -2.03 5.39
C ALA A 111 12.40 -0.75 4.78
N VAL A 112 11.48 -0.94 3.84
CA VAL A 112 10.62 0.12 3.32
C VAL A 112 9.18 -0.17 3.71
N GLN A 113 8.56 0.75 4.45
CA GLN A 113 7.23 0.61 5.03
C GLN A 113 6.22 1.50 4.30
N GLY A 114 5.04 0.96 4.05
CA GLY A 114 3.93 1.65 3.41
C GLY A 114 2.58 1.35 4.08
N GLY A 115 1.51 1.94 3.53
CA GLY A 115 0.14 1.72 3.99
C GLY A 115 -0.48 2.91 4.74
N GLN A 116 0.30 3.97 4.98
CA GLN A 116 -0.23 5.22 5.52
C GLN A 116 -0.46 6.28 4.44
N THR A 117 -1.20 7.33 4.81
CA THR A 117 -1.50 8.50 3.99
C THR A 117 -1.32 9.76 4.85
N TYR A 118 -0.96 10.89 4.24
CA TYR A 118 -0.78 12.17 4.96
C TYR A 118 -2.09 12.74 5.50
N GLY A 119 -3.23 12.36 4.92
CA GLY A 119 -4.51 13.02 5.19
C GLY A 119 -5.66 12.04 5.43
N ALA A 120 -6.88 12.57 5.35
CA ALA A 120 -8.07 11.74 5.41
C ALA A 120 -8.15 10.81 4.19
N ARG A 121 -8.54 9.56 4.43
CA ARG A 121 -8.90 8.61 3.39
C ARG A 121 -10.29 8.95 2.84
N THR A 122 -10.51 8.74 1.54
CA THR A 122 -11.87 8.80 0.98
C THR A 122 -12.61 7.51 1.29
N ILE A 123 -11.89 6.38 1.33
CA ILE A 123 -12.43 5.10 1.78
C ILE A 123 -12.50 5.08 3.31
N ARG A 124 -13.71 4.97 3.84
CA ARG A 124 -13.94 4.81 5.29
C ARG A 124 -13.39 3.47 5.75
N LEU A 125 -12.37 3.53 6.60
CA LEU A 125 -11.72 2.37 7.20
C LEU A 125 -11.56 2.62 8.70
N LYS A 126 -12.18 1.77 9.52
CA LYS A 126 -11.90 1.72 10.95
C LYS A 126 -10.57 1.00 11.16
N ARG A 127 -9.80 1.43 12.15
CA ARG A 127 -8.63 0.67 12.60
C ARG A 127 -9.10 -0.64 13.24
N TYR A 128 -8.63 -1.75 12.70
CA TYR A 128 -8.68 -3.07 13.31
C TYR A 128 -7.28 -3.71 13.20
N ARG A 129 -7.03 -4.73 14.00
CA ARG A 129 -5.75 -5.44 14.06
C ARG A 129 -5.93 -6.92 13.76
N LEU A 130 -4.86 -7.56 13.29
CA LEU A 130 -4.85 -8.97 12.91
C LEU A 130 -4.09 -9.79 13.96
N PRO A 131 -4.58 -10.98 14.36
CA PRO A 131 -3.82 -11.88 15.20
C PRO A 131 -2.53 -12.32 14.49
N PRO A 132 -1.41 -12.51 15.21
CA PRO A 132 -0.15 -12.88 14.59
C PRO A 132 -0.21 -14.27 13.94
N GLU A 133 0.30 -14.40 12.71
CA GLU A 133 0.40 -15.67 11.97
C GLU A 133 1.88 -16.03 11.79
N ILE A 134 2.61 -16.16 12.90
CA ILE A 134 4.06 -16.43 12.88
C ILE A 134 4.35 -17.85 12.39
N ARG A 135 5.08 -17.95 11.29
CA ARG A 135 5.48 -19.22 10.66
C ARG A 135 7.00 -19.38 10.67
N PRO A 136 7.57 -20.45 11.24
CA PRO A 136 9.03 -20.61 11.30
C PRO A 136 9.74 -20.66 9.92
N ASN A 137 9.01 -21.10 8.89
CA ASN A 137 9.45 -21.13 7.49
C ASN A 137 9.39 -19.76 6.79
N HIS A 138 8.67 -18.78 7.35
CA HIS A 138 8.60 -17.42 6.81
C HIS A 138 9.37 -16.49 7.73
N PHE A 139 10.54 -16.08 7.27
CA PHE A 139 11.49 -15.27 8.01
C PHE A 139 11.91 -14.05 7.19
N HIS A 140 12.54 -13.08 7.84
CA HIS A 140 12.77 -11.75 7.28
C HIS A 140 14.00 -11.72 6.37
N GLN A 141 14.08 -12.63 5.40
CA GLN A 141 15.05 -12.51 4.30
C GLN A 141 14.71 -11.30 3.41
N LYS A 142 15.70 -10.80 2.67
CA LYS A 142 15.50 -9.75 1.67
C LYS A 142 14.36 -10.11 0.71
N GLY A 143 13.44 -9.18 0.51
CA GLY A 143 12.23 -9.35 -0.30
C GLY A 143 11.02 -9.92 0.46
N ALA A 144 11.15 -10.32 1.72
CA ALA A 144 9.99 -10.71 2.53
C ALA A 144 9.01 -9.52 2.71
N LEU A 145 7.71 -9.81 2.64
CA LEU A 145 6.62 -8.89 2.94
C LEU A 145 6.08 -9.19 4.34
N GLY A 146 6.28 -8.25 5.26
CA GLY A 146 5.83 -8.33 6.65
C GLY A 146 4.76 -7.30 6.99
N MET A 147 3.97 -7.58 8.03
CA MET A 147 2.99 -6.64 8.56
C MET A 147 3.53 -5.95 9.81
N ALA A 148 3.47 -4.62 9.84
CA ALA A 148 3.92 -3.82 10.96
C ALA A 148 2.96 -3.96 12.15
N ARG A 149 3.44 -3.64 13.34
CA ARG A 149 2.65 -3.57 14.57
C ARG A 149 3.23 -2.55 15.53
N TYR A 150 2.42 -2.14 16.49
CA TYR A 150 2.86 -1.37 17.65
C TYR A 150 3.76 -2.23 18.55
N ASP A 151 4.54 -1.55 19.40
CA ASP A 151 5.42 -2.16 20.40
C ASP A 151 4.66 -3.05 21.38
N ASP A 152 5.38 -3.97 22.04
CA ASP A 152 4.80 -4.97 22.93
C ASP A 152 4.15 -4.36 24.18
N GLU A 153 4.56 -3.17 24.64
CA GLU A 153 3.99 -2.52 25.82
C GLU A 153 2.54 -2.10 25.56
N GLN A 154 2.27 -1.52 24.40
CA GLN A 154 0.92 -1.11 23.98
C GLN A 154 0.16 -2.22 23.26
N ASN A 155 0.85 -3.29 22.84
CA ASN A 155 0.31 -4.38 22.05
C ASN A 155 0.91 -5.73 22.47
N PRO A 156 0.66 -6.19 23.71
CA PRO A 156 1.25 -7.44 24.23
C PRO A 156 0.79 -8.69 23.46
N GLY A 157 -0.38 -8.62 22.82
CA GLY A 157 -0.88 -9.67 21.92
C GLY A 157 -0.20 -9.69 20.55
N ARG A 158 0.74 -8.78 20.29
CA ARG A 158 1.49 -8.64 19.02
C ARG A 158 0.60 -8.61 17.79
N LEU A 159 -0.58 -8.00 17.92
CA LEU A 159 -1.53 -7.89 16.84
C LEU A 159 -0.97 -6.98 15.73
N SER A 160 -1.06 -7.43 14.49
CA SER A 160 -0.56 -6.68 13.34
C SER A 160 -1.50 -5.55 12.93
N SER A 161 -0.96 -4.50 12.32
CA SER A 161 -1.75 -3.47 11.64
C SER A 161 -2.60 -4.10 10.54
N ASN A 162 -3.69 -3.43 10.16
CA ASN A 162 -4.46 -3.80 8.98
C ASN A 162 -3.89 -3.18 7.70
N THR A 163 -3.25 -2.01 7.77
CA THR A 163 -2.75 -1.30 6.58
C THR A 163 -1.24 -1.27 6.48
N ASP A 164 -0.53 -1.28 7.59
CA ASP A 164 0.89 -0.91 7.60
C ASP A 164 1.75 -2.14 7.35
N PHE A 165 2.34 -2.24 6.17
CA PHE A 165 3.20 -3.34 5.74
C PHE A 165 4.60 -2.85 5.41
N TYR A 166 5.54 -3.77 5.28
CA TYR A 166 6.90 -3.44 4.85
C TYR A 166 7.51 -4.52 3.97
N PHE A 167 8.38 -4.10 3.05
CA PHE A 167 9.30 -5.00 2.36
C PHE A 167 10.64 -4.98 3.06
N VAL A 168 11.20 -6.16 3.28
CA VAL A 168 12.54 -6.31 3.84
C VAL A 168 13.58 -5.98 2.78
N VAL A 169 14.48 -5.05 3.11
CA VAL A 169 15.67 -4.73 2.32
C VAL A 169 16.85 -5.48 2.91
N GLY A 170 17.17 -5.21 4.18
CA GLY A 170 18.21 -5.89 4.94
C GLY A 170 19.62 -5.81 4.34
N GLU A 171 20.55 -6.48 4.99
CA GLU A 171 21.92 -6.67 4.51
C GLU A 171 22.31 -8.14 4.53
N LYS A 172 23.37 -8.48 3.78
CA LYS A 172 24.02 -9.79 3.89
C LYS A 172 24.75 -9.87 5.21
N LEU A 173 24.55 -10.99 5.92
CA LEU A 173 25.10 -11.18 7.26
C LEU A 173 25.95 -12.44 7.30
N ALA A 174 27.13 -12.34 7.91
CA ALA A 174 27.91 -13.52 8.23
C ALA A 174 27.11 -14.43 9.20
N PRO A 175 27.36 -15.75 9.21
CA PRO A 175 26.62 -16.69 10.05
C PRO A 175 26.51 -16.28 11.52
N ASN A 176 27.61 -15.84 12.12
CA ASN A 176 27.65 -15.36 13.50
C ASN A 176 26.83 -14.09 13.72
N GLN A 177 26.85 -13.14 12.77
CA GLN A 177 26.08 -11.90 12.85
C GLN A 177 24.57 -12.20 12.80
N SER A 178 24.14 -12.99 11.82
CA SER A 178 22.71 -13.36 11.70
C SER A 178 22.19 -14.07 12.95
N GLN A 179 22.99 -14.99 13.50
CA GLN A 179 22.65 -15.72 14.72
C GLN A 179 22.61 -14.81 15.95
N ALA A 180 23.50 -13.83 16.07
CA ALA A 180 23.49 -12.87 17.17
C ALA A 180 22.30 -11.92 17.10
N MET A 181 21.91 -11.48 15.90
CA MET A 181 20.79 -10.55 15.69
C MET A 181 19.43 -11.19 15.92
N ALA A 182 19.29 -12.50 15.68
CA ALA A 182 17.98 -13.14 15.66
C ALA A 182 17.29 -13.23 17.02
N GLY A 183 18.03 -13.17 18.14
CA GLY A 183 17.47 -13.43 19.48
C GLY A 183 16.88 -14.84 19.66
N ARG A 184 17.09 -15.74 18.69
CA ARG A 184 16.64 -17.13 18.65
C ARG A 184 17.62 -17.98 17.85
N LYS A 185 17.57 -19.30 18.02
CA LYS A 185 18.35 -20.24 17.19
C LYS A 185 17.82 -20.21 15.74
N LEU A 186 18.71 -19.94 14.78
CA LEU A 186 18.41 -20.03 13.35
C LEU A 186 18.65 -21.45 12.83
N THR A 187 17.88 -21.83 11.82
CA THR A 187 18.15 -23.05 11.04
C THR A 187 19.32 -22.84 10.09
N PRO A 188 20.02 -23.91 9.64
CA PRO A 188 21.06 -23.78 8.63
C PRO A 188 20.58 -23.08 7.35
N ALA A 189 19.34 -23.34 6.93
CA ALA A 189 18.74 -22.69 5.76
C ALA A 189 18.56 -21.18 5.96
N GLN A 190 18.09 -20.75 7.14
CA GLN A 190 17.97 -19.32 7.46
C GLN A 190 19.34 -18.63 7.48
N VAL A 191 20.33 -19.23 8.13
CA VAL A 191 21.71 -18.71 8.15
C VAL A 191 22.26 -18.56 6.73
N GLN A 192 22.08 -19.56 5.88
CA GLN A 192 22.50 -19.50 4.47
C GLN A 192 21.75 -18.42 3.68
N ALA A 193 20.45 -18.27 3.89
CA ALA A 193 19.66 -17.23 3.24
C ALA A 193 20.17 -15.84 3.62
N TYR A 194 20.39 -15.57 4.92
CA TYR A 194 20.93 -14.29 5.38
C TYR A 194 22.34 -13.99 4.86
N ALA A 195 23.19 -15.01 4.72
CA ALA A 195 24.51 -14.84 4.10
C ALA A 195 24.41 -14.55 2.59
N LYS A 196 23.49 -15.21 1.88
CA LYS A 196 23.41 -15.15 0.42
C LYS A 196 22.66 -13.93 -0.11
N VAL A 197 21.44 -13.71 0.40
CA VAL A 197 20.51 -12.68 -0.10
C VAL A 197 20.33 -11.52 0.87
N GLY A 198 20.62 -11.73 2.15
CA GLY A 198 20.46 -10.73 3.21
C GLY A 198 19.09 -10.76 3.88
N GLY A 199 18.88 -9.85 4.84
CA GLY A 199 17.62 -9.75 5.57
C GLY A 199 17.77 -9.07 6.93
N VAL A 200 16.78 -9.27 7.80
CA VAL A 200 16.67 -8.64 9.12
C VAL A 200 16.27 -9.68 10.19
N PRO A 201 17.22 -10.51 10.67
CA PRO A 201 16.92 -11.61 11.59
C PRO A 201 16.26 -11.18 12.91
N SER A 202 16.49 -9.94 13.36
CA SER A 202 15.91 -9.42 14.60
C SER A 202 14.38 -9.32 14.59
N LEU A 203 13.75 -9.41 13.42
CA LEU A 203 12.29 -9.43 13.28
C LEU A 203 11.71 -10.85 13.33
N ASP A 204 12.54 -11.89 13.26
CA ASP A 204 12.10 -13.28 13.20
C ASP A 204 11.37 -13.72 14.47
N GLY A 205 10.17 -14.28 14.27
CA GLY A 205 9.31 -14.68 15.39
C GLY A 205 8.61 -13.52 16.10
N GLN A 206 8.86 -12.27 15.67
CA GLN A 206 8.26 -11.06 16.26
C GLN A 206 7.16 -10.46 15.38
N TYR A 207 7.24 -10.66 14.06
CA TYR A 207 6.31 -10.10 13.06
C TYR A 207 5.86 -11.17 12.07
N THR A 208 4.62 -11.04 11.57
CA THR A 208 4.08 -11.93 10.55
C THR A 208 4.70 -11.59 9.19
N VAL A 209 5.39 -12.56 8.59
CA VAL A 209 5.75 -12.53 7.17
C VAL A 209 4.66 -13.29 6.41
N PHE A 210 3.97 -12.61 5.49
CA PHE A 210 2.79 -13.13 4.79
C PHE A 210 2.94 -13.16 3.26
N GLY A 211 4.11 -12.80 2.75
CA GLY A 211 4.43 -12.88 1.34
C GLY A 211 5.90 -12.59 1.04
N GLU A 212 6.22 -12.54 -0.25
CA GLU A 212 7.56 -12.23 -0.76
C GLU A 212 7.49 -11.54 -2.13
N VAL A 213 8.47 -10.69 -2.40
CA VAL A 213 8.72 -10.14 -3.73
C VAL A 213 9.19 -11.26 -4.65
N ILE A 214 8.51 -11.43 -5.78
CA ILE A 214 8.88 -12.38 -6.83
C ILE A 214 9.43 -11.69 -8.09
N GLU A 215 9.07 -10.42 -8.32
CA GLU A 215 9.65 -9.56 -9.36
C GLU A 215 9.71 -8.11 -8.85
N GLY A 216 10.72 -7.33 -9.26
CA GLY A 216 10.84 -5.92 -8.87
C GLY A 216 11.58 -5.67 -7.54
N GLN A 217 12.47 -6.58 -7.13
CA GLN A 217 13.32 -6.33 -5.95
C GLN A 217 14.24 -5.11 -6.15
N ASP A 218 14.66 -4.83 -7.38
CA ASP A 218 15.40 -3.61 -7.73
C ASP A 218 14.57 -2.35 -7.51
N VAL A 219 13.24 -2.42 -7.66
CA VAL A 219 12.32 -1.32 -7.37
C VAL A 219 12.23 -1.09 -5.86
N VAL A 220 12.14 -2.15 -5.06
CA VAL A 220 12.23 -2.05 -3.58
C VAL A 220 13.54 -1.41 -3.15
N ASP A 221 14.66 -1.81 -3.77
CA ASP A 221 15.97 -1.23 -3.50
C ASP A 221 16.04 0.25 -3.94
N LYS A 222 15.44 0.63 -5.07
CA LYS A 222 15.32 2.03 -5.51
C LYS A 222 14.54 2.88 -4.51
N ILE A 223 13.43 2.36 -3.99
CA ILE A 223 12.63 3.01 -2.93
C ILE A 223 13.50 3.19 -1.68
N SER A 224 14.24 2.15 -1.28
CA SER A 224 15.10 2.19 -0.09
C SER A 224 16.25 3.20 -0.16
N ASN A 225 16.61 3.66 -1.37
CA ASN A 225 17.67 4.64 -1.60
C ASN A 225 17.12 6.04 -1.95
N GLN A 226 15.81 6.27 -1.84
CA GLN A 226 15.27 7.62 -1.99
C GLN A 226 15.71 8.51 -0.81
N PRO A 227 15.97 9.81 -1.05
CA PRO A 227 16.14 10.78 0.02
C PRO A 227 14.93 10.78 0.95
N VAL A 228 15.19 10.90 2.25
CA VAL A 228 14.16 10.95 3.28
C VAL A 228 14.32 12.18 4.17
N GLU A 229 13.20 12.64 4.70
CA GLU A 229 13.09 13.60 5.78
C GLU A 229 13.61 13.01 7.11
N SER A 230 13.67 13.85 8.13
CA SER A 230 14.17 13.46 9.46
C SER A 230 13.37 12.32 10.12
N ASP A 231 12.06 12.26 9.85
CA ASP A 231 11.13 11.22 10.31
C ASP A 231 11.16 9.94 9.46
N LYS A 232 12.07 9.88 8.47
CA LYS A 232 12.24 8.80 7.49
C LYS A 232 11.16 8.72 6.42
N TRP A 233 10.31 9.74 6.28
CA TRP A 233 9.40 9.85 5.16
C TRP A 233 10.15 10.23 3.87
N PRO A 234 9.88 9.64 2.69
CA PRO A 234 10.53 10.05 1.44
C PRO A 234 10.29 11.54 1.09
N VAL A 235 11.34 12.28 0.75
CA VAL A 235 11.22 13.72 0.37
C VAL A 235 10.25 13.91 -0.81
N GLU A 236 10.27 12.98 -1.77
CA GLU A 236 9.28 12.90 -2.84
C GLU A 236 8.38 11.68 -2.62
N ASP A 237 7.10 11.94 -2.36
CA ASP A 237 6.09 10.91 -2.11
C ASP A 237 6.14 9.75 -3.13
N ILE A 238 6.07 8.54 -2.59
CA ILE A 238 6.04 7.30 -3.38
C ILE A 238 4.67 6.67 -3.18
N LYS A 239 3.68 7.23 -3.87
CA LYS A 239 2.32 6.69 -3.90
C LYS A 239 2.32 5.30 -4.52
N MET A 240 1.36 4.48 -4.12
CA MET A 240 1.17 3.14 -4.66
C MET A 240 -0.22 2.94 -5.23
N LYS A 241 -0.32 1.99 -6.16
CA LYS A 241 -1.57 1.34 -6.55
C LYS A 241 -1.38 -0.16 -6.41
N VAL A 242 -2.33 -0.86 -5.79
CA VAL A 242 -2.17 -2.32 -5.53
C VAL A 242 -3.27 -3.09 -6.24
N GLU A 243 -2.89 -3.93 -7.19
CA GLU A 243 -3.81 -4.76 -7.98
C GLU A 243 -3.62 -6.24 -7.67
N VAL A 244 -4.71 -6.99 -7.53
CA VAL A 244 -4.65 -8.46 -7.45
C VAL A 244 -4.50 -9.00 -8.87
N VAL A 245 -3.47 -9.83 -9.11
CA VAL A 245 -3.11 -10.28 -10.48
C VAL A 245 -3.21 -11.79 -10.68
N LYS A 246 -3.39 -12.56 -9.62
CA LYS A 246 -3.62 -14.01 -9.66
C LYS A 246 -4.38 -14.44 -8.42
#